data_AF-A0AA36GE99-F1
#
_entry.id   AF-A0AA36GE99-F1
#
_cell.length_a   1.000
_cell.length_b   1.000
_cell.length_c   1.000
_cell.angle_alpha   90.00
_cell.angle_beta   90.00
_cell.angle_gamma   90.00
#
_symmetry.space_group_name_H-M   'P 1'
#
loop_
_entity.id
_entity.type
_entity.pdbx_description
1 polymer ?
#
loop_
_entity_poly.entity_id
_entity_poly.type
_entity_poly.pdbx_seq_one_letter_code
_entity_poly.pdbx_strand_id
1 'polypeptide(L)' 'MIEDKQEIKGKKGYTVRTFVRQWTLPKEVDVEQLKSTLTEDGHLAVEAPKISKKSPTPRSIEIQKAAPPKENEKLNEH' A
#
# COMPACT_ATOMS: atom_id res chain seq x y z
N MET A 1 12.68 11.41 -6.36
CA MET A 1 14.15 11.40 -6.54
C MET A 1 14.76 11.02 -5.21
N ILE A 2 15.78 10.19 -5.19
CA ILE A 2 16.53 9.88 -3.98
C ILE A 2 17.96 10.29 -4.21
N GLU A 3 18.53 10.94 -3.20
CA GLU A 3 19.90 11.41 -3.16
C GLU A 3 20.56 10.80 -1.93
N ASP A 4 21.72 10.17 -2.12
CA ASP A 4 22.49 9.56 -1.05
C ASP A 4 23.98 9.95 -1.18
N LYS A 5 24.69 9.99 -0.05
CA LYS A 5 26.08 10.43 0.00
C LYS A 5 26.88 9.51 0.92
N GLN A 6 27.86 8.83 0.33
CA GLN A 6 28.80 7.97 1.05
C GLN A 6 30.14 8.69 1.21
N GLU A 7 30.65 8.78 2.44
CA GLU A 7 32.03 9.19 2.73
C GLU A 7 32.84 7.98 3.18
N ILE A 8 33.93 7.70 2.47
CA ILE A 8 34.83 6.59 2.74
C ILE A 8 36.17 7.18 3.19
N LYS A 9 36.55 6.95 4.46
CA LYS A 9 37.84 7.39 4.99
C LYS A 9 38.93 6.38 4.62
N GLY A 10 39.93 6.85 3.88
CA GLY A 10 41.15 6.11 3.57
C GLY A 10 42.32 6.54 4.47
N LYS A 11 43.46 5.87 4.32
CA LYS A 11 44.67 6.13 5.13
C LYS A 11 45.25 7.56 4.97
N LYS A 12 44.96 8.25 3.86
CA LYS A 12 45.54 9.58 3.55
C LYS A 12 44.49 10.60 3.05
N GLY A 13 43.20 10.37 3.32
CA GLY A 13 42.14 11.26 2.85
C GLY A 13 40.77 10.59 2.90
N TYR A 14 39.80 11.19 2.23
CA TYR A 14 38.45 10.64 2.12
C TYR A 14 38.01 10.64 0.65
N THR A 15 37.17 9.68 0.29
CA THR A 15 36.44 9.65 -0.98
C THR A 15 34.97 9.90 -0.71
N VAL A 16 34.36 10.82 -1.43
CA VAL A 16 32.91 11.04 -1.39
C VAL A 16 32.29 10.51 -2.67
N ARG A 17 31.24 9.71 -2.55
CA ARG A 17 30.40 9.27 -3.66
C ARG A 17 28.98 9.79 -3.43
N THR A 18 28.43 10.43 -4.45
CA THR A 18 27.04 10.91 -4.44
C THR A 18 26.23 10.09 -5.43
N PHE A 19 25.09 9.59 -4.99
CA PHE A 19 24.17 8.79 -5.79
C PHE A 19 22.87 9.57 -5.94
N VAL A 20 22.53 9.91 -7.19
CA VAL A 20 21.25 10.52 -7.51
C VAL A 20 20.51 9.57 -8.43
N ARG A 21 19.29 9.20 -8.04
CA ARG A 21 18.47 8.33 -8.88
C ARG A 21 17.00 8.70 -8.83
N GLN A 22 16.39 8.63 -10.00
CA GLN A 22 15.00 8.97 -10.21
C GLN A 22 14.28 7.75 -10.75
N TRP A 23 13.15 7.42 -10.11
CA TRP A 23 12.27 6.34 -10.51
C TRP A 23 10.84 6.85 -10.58
N THR A 24 10.08 6.29 -11.52
CA THR A 24 8.63 6.38 -11.51
C THR A 24 8.08 5.28 -10.63
N LEU A 25 7.37 5.65 -9.56
CA LEU A 25 6.81 4.69 -8.62
C LEU A 25 5.44 4.18 -9.09
N PRO A 26 5.09 2.91 -8.82
CA PRO A 26 3.73 2.42 -8.94
C PRO A 26 2.76 3.19 -8.02
N LYS A 27 1.47 3.22 -8.38
CA LYS A 27 0.43 3.95 -7.62
C LYS A 27 0.18 3.37 -6.23
N GLU A 28 0.41 2.08 -6.09
CA GLU A 28 0.19 1.33 -4.86
C GLU A 28 1.40 1.34 -3.92
N VAL A 29 2.44 2.15 -4.13
CA VAL A 29 3.56 2.28 -3.20
C VAL A 29 3.23 3.31 -2.11
N ASP A 30 3.46 2.94 -0.86
CA ASP A 30 3.39 3.87 0.27
C ASP A 30 4.68 4.71 0.33
N VAL A 31 4.61 5.93 -0.19
CA VAL A 31 5.75 6.85 -0.31
C VAL A 31 6.25 7.33 1.06
N GLU A 32 5.37 7.39 2.07
CA GLU A 32 5.75 7.84 3.42
C GLU A 32 6.64 6.83 4.14
N GLN A 33 6.59 5.56 3.70
CA GLN A 33 7.38 4.47 4.28
C GLN A 33 8.54 4.02 3.39
N LEU A 34 8.96 4.86 2.43
CA LEU A 34 10.17 4.62 1.63
C LEU A 34 11.42 4.56 2.51
N LYS A 35 12.26 3.56 2.25
CA LYS A 35 13.56 3.39 2.91
C LYS A 35 14.63 3.17 1.86
N SER A 36 15.76 3.85 2.02
CA SER A 36 16.98 3.58 1.28
C SER A 36 18.02 2.93 2.17
N THR A 37 18.80 2.02 1.61
CA THR A 37 20.00 1.47 2.25
C THR A 37 21.15 1.49 1.26
N LEU A 38 22.32 1.90 1.71
CA LEU A 38 23.55 1.92 0.92
C LEU A 38 24.58 1.03 1.60
N THR A 39 25.06 0.01 0.89
CA THR A 39 26.09 -0.89 1.41
C THR A 39 27.48 -0.29 1.24
N GLU A 40 28.47 -0.77 1.99
CA GLU A 40 29.85 -0.28 1.92
C GLU A 40 30.49 -0.49 0.54
N ASP A 41 30.08 -1.54 -0.17
CA ASP A 41 30.49 -1.83 -1.55
C ASP A 41 29.83 -0.90 -2.59
N GLY A 42 28.83 -0.10 -2.17
CA GLY A 42 28.19 0.93 -2.99
C GLY A 42 26.87 0.50 -3.65
N HIS A 43 26.20 -0.51 -3.12
CA HIS A 43 24.87 -0.91 -3.59
C HIS A 43 23.77 -0.11 -2.89
N LEU A 44 23.04 0.70 -3.66
CA LEU A 44 21.84 1.41 -3.21
C LEU A 44 20.60 0.54 -3.43
N ALA A 45 19.91 0.17 -2.35
CA ALA A 45 18.60 -0.46 -2.37
C ALA A 45 17.53 0.51 -1.88
N VAL A 46 16.35 0.46 -2.52
CA VAL A 46 15.19 1.31 -2.22
C VAL A 46 13.97 0.42 -2.09
N GLU A 47 13.35 0.41 -0.92
CA GLU A 47 12.25 -0.48 -0.59
C GLU A 47 11.09 0.31 0.03
N ALA A 48 9.87 -0.12 -0.27
CA ALA A 48 8.65 0.47 0.27
C ALA A 48 7.52 -0.56 0.28
N PRO A 49 6.68 -0.56 1.33
CA PRO A 49 5.50 -1.41 1.34
C PRO A 49 4.45 -0.91 0.34
N LYS A 50 3.55 -1.82 -0.05
CA LYS A 50 2.36 -1.42 -0.78
C LYS A 50 1.38 -0.75 0.18
N ILE A 51 0.65 0.24 -0.32
CA ILE A 51 -0.47 0.88 0.39
C ILE A 51 -1.44 -0.24 0.80
N SER A 52 -1.58 -0.44 2.11
CA SER A 52 -2.51 -1.42 2.65
C SER A 52 -3.93 -0.97 2.35
N LYS A 53 -4.57 -1.61 1.37
CA LYS A 53 -6.03 -1.53 1.25
C LYS A 53 -6.57 -2.19 2.51
N LYS A 54 -7.24 -1.42 3.38
CA LYS A 54 -7.99 -1.99 4.51
C LYS A 54 -8.77 -3.19 3.97
N SER A 55 -8.51 -4.37 4.52
CA SER A 55 -9.31 -5.54 4.19
C SER A 55 -10.78 -5.15 4.36
N PRO A 56 -11.66 -5.47 3.40
CA PRO A 56 -13.07 -5.18 3.57
C PRO A 56 -13.50 -5.87 4.86
N THR A 57 -13.90 -5.08 5.86
CA THR A 57 -14.48 -5.63 7.07
C THR A 57 -15.72 -6.42 6.66
N PRO A 58 -15.81 -7.72 7.00
CA PRO A 58 -17.00 -8.49 6.68
C PRO A 58 -18.19 -7.81 7.35
N ARG A 59 -19.17 -7.37 6.55
CA ARG A 59 -20.44 -6.86 7.07
C ARG A 59 -21.36 -8.06 7.27
N SER A 60 -21.88 -8.22 8.48
CA SER A 60 -22.97 -9.17 8.74
C SER A 60 -24.24 -8.59 8.12
N ILE A 61 -24.86 -9.30 7.18
CA ILE A 61 -26.16 -8.92 6.60
C ILE A 61 -27.18 -9.91 7.14
N GLU A 62 -28.17 -9.41 7.88
CA GLU A 62 -29.25 -10.24 8.41
C GLU A 62 -30.22 -10.62 7.30
N ILE A 63 -30.51 -11.92 7.17
CA ILE A 63 -31.51 -12.43 6.23
C ILE A 63 -32.87 -12.39 6.92
N GLN A 64 -33.75 -11.47 6.51
CA GLN A 64 -35.14 -11.46 6.95
C GLN A 64 -35.98 -12.41 6.09
N LYS A 65 -36.76 -13.29 6.72
CA LYS A 65 -37.75 -14.11 6.01
C LYS A 65 -38.80 -13.20 5.38
N ALA A 66 -39.04 -13.39 4.08
CA ALA A 66 -40.13 -12.72 3.38
C ALA A 66 -41.47 -13.07 4.07
N ALA A 67 -42.35 -12.08 4.23
CA ALA A 67 -43.69 -12.31 4.73
C ALA A 67 -44.43 -13.28 3.79
N PRO A 68 -45.21 -14.23 4.33
CA PRO A 68 -46.02 -15.11 3.50
C PRO A 68 -47.00 -14.27 2.66
N PRO A 69 -47.30 -14.68 1.40
CA PRO A 69 -48.29 -14.00 0.58
C PRO A 69 -49.61 -13.91 1.33
N LYS A 70 -50.16 -12.70 1.45
CA LYS A 70 -51.52 -12.51 1.97
C LYS A 70 -52.48 -13.11 0.95
N GLU A 71 -53.09 -14.24 1.30
CA GLU A 71 -54.18 -14.82 0.53
C GLU A 71 -55.34 -13.82 0.54
N ASN A 72 -55.66 -13.33 -0.64
CA ASN A 72 -56.74 -12.39 -0.92
C ASN A 72 -58.06 -13.14 -0.73
N GLU A 73 -58.72 -12.88 0.40
CA GLU A 73 -60.05 -13.36 0.72
C GLU A 73 -61.06 -12.75 -0.27
N LYS A 74 -61.48 -13.64 -1.17
CA LYS A 74 -62.65 -13.72 -2.05
C LYS A 74 -63.58 -12.50 -2.11
N LEU A 75 -63.85 -12.07 -3.34
CA LEU A 75 -65.05 -11.31 -3.71
C LEU A 75 -66.28 -11.97 -3.07
N ASN A 76 -67.00 -11.21 -2.25
CA ASN A 76 -68.34 -11.57 -1.85
C ASN A 76 -69.31 -10.71 -2.67
N GLU A 77 -69.88 -11.31 -3.71
CA GLU A 77 -71.10 -10.86 -4.36
C GLU A 77 -72.30 -11.17 -3.44
N HIS A 78 -73.04 -10.13 -3.04
CA HIS A 78 -74.52 -10.10 -3.02
C HIS A 78 -75.01 -8.67 -2.77
#